data_AF-A0A7W6WH41-F1
#
_entry.id   AF-A0A7W6WH41-F1
#
_cell.length_a   1.000
_cell.length_b   1.000
_cell.length_c   1.000
_cell.angle_alpha   90.00
_cell.angle_beta   90.00
_cell.angle_gamma   90.00
#
_symmetry.space_group_name_H-M   'P 1'
#
loop_
_entity.id
_entity.type
_entity.pdbx_description
1 polymer ?
#
loop_
_entity_poly.entity_id
_entity_poly.type
_entity_poly.pdbx_seq_one_letter_code
_entity_poly.pdbx_strand_id
1 'polypeptide(L)' 'MRDRGIKTLVNPIIHSRREVGDALHRGQHFFSDIRRDGIVIYEVDNQPLPAPRLLSAEQAGIVATVISMRVFLSRSAF' A
#
# COMPACT_ATOMS: atom_id res chain seq x y z
N MET A 1 4.15 -17.20 -20.66
CA MET A 1 5.48 -17.76 -20.38
C MET A 1 6.07 -16.99 -19.21
N ARG A 2 6.59 -17.67 -18.17
CA ARG A 2 7.38 -17.04 -17.10
C ARG A 2 8.84 -17.00 -17.54
N ASP A 3 9.50 -15.86 -17.39
CA ASP A 3 10.95 -15.79 -17.56
C ASP A 3 11.62 -16.55 -16.40
N ARG A 4 12.49 -17.52 -16.73
CA ARG A 4 13.22 -18.32 -15.74
C ARG A 4 14.27 -17.51 -14.97
N GLY A 5 14.58 -16.29 -15.40
CA GLY A 5 15.49 -15.37 -14.70
C GLY A 5 14.87 -14.68 -13.47
N ILE A 6 13.55 -14.55 -13.40
CA ILE A 6 12.87 -13.89 -12.27
C ILE A 6 12.49 -14.94 -11.22
N LYS A 7 13.35 -15.07 -10.21
CA LYS A 7 13.19 -16.06 -9.11
C LYS A 7 12.03 -15.74 -8.18
N THR A 8 11.73 -14.46 -7.98
CA THR A 8 10.69 -14.02 -7.04
C THR A 8 9.35 -13.87 -7.77
N LEU A 9 8.34 -14.60 -7.29
CA LEU A 9 6.97 -14.42 -7.77
C LEU A 9 6.44 -13.08 -7.27
N VAL A 10 5.97 -12.24 -8.19
CA VAL A 10 5.27 -10.99 -7.87
C VAL A 10 3.76 -11.23 -7.90
N ASN A 11 3.06 -10.73 -6.88
CA ASN A 11 1.60 -10.73 -6.84
C ASN A 11 1.10 -9.30 -7.04
N PRO A 12 0.45 -8.96 -8.16
CA PRO A 12 -0.07 -7.62 -8.37
C PRO A 12 -1.27 -7.35 -7.45
N ILE A 13 -1.32 -6.14 -6.89
CA ILE A 13 -2.47 -5.63 -6.16
C ILE A 13 -3.18 -4.63 -7.08
N ILE A 14 -4.46 -4.88 -7.40
CA ILE A 14 -5.22 -4.11 -8.39
C ILE A 14 -6.33 -3.36 -7.67
N HIS A 15 -6.37 -2.04 -7.84
CA HIS A 15 -7.42 -1.16 -7.33
C HIS A 15 -7.75 -0.08 -8.36
N SER A 16 -9.01 0.37 -8.36
CA SER A 16 -9.41 1.56 -9.11
C SER A 16 -8.88 2.84 -8.45
N ARG A 17 -8.73 3.90 -9.25
CA ARG A 17 -8.34 5.22 -8.74
C ARG A 17 -9.30 5.75 -7.66
N ARG A 18 -10.60 5.46 -7.79
CA ARG A 18 -11.61 5.86 -6.79
C ARG A 18 -11.38 5.16 -5.46
N GLU A 19 -11.17 3.84 -5.46
CA GLU A 19 -10.93 3.07 -4.23
C GLU A 19 -9.66 3.53 -3.51
N VAL A 20 -8.58 3.78 -4.27
CA VAL A 20 -7.32 4.32 -3.73
C VAL A 20 -7.57 5.72 -3.15
N GLY A 21 -8.31 6.57 -3.85
CA GLY A 21 -8.69 7.89 -3.37
C GLY A 21 -9.44 7.83 -2.05
N ASP A 22 -10.47 6.99 -1.94
CA ASP A 22 -11.25 6.82 -0.71
C ASP A 22 -10.40 6.26 0.43
N ALA A 23 -9.47 5.34 0.13
CA ALA A 23 -8.56 4.78 1.12
C ALA A 23 -7.58 5.84 1.66
N LEU A 24 -7.08 6.73 0.80
CA LEU A 24 -6.24 7.86 1.18
C LEU A 24 -7.00 8.86 2.06
N HIS A 25 -8.26 9.17 1.75
CA HIS A 25 -9.12 10.02 2.60
C HIS A 25 -9.39 9.39 3.97
N ARG A 26 -9.51 8.05 4.03
CA ARG A 26 -9.64 7.31 5.30
C ARG A 26 -8.32 7.20 6.07
N GLY A 27 -7.19 7.60 5.49
CA GLY A 27 -5.87 7.48 6.11
C GLY A 27 -5.37 6.04 6.17
N GLN A 28 -5.75 5.18 5.22
CA GLN A 28 -5.22 3.82 5.19
C GLN A 28 -3.72 3.83 4.88
N HIS A 29 -2.92 3.41 5.87
CA HIS A 29 -1.46 3.47 5.85
C HIS A 29 -0.84 2.92 4.56
N PHE A 30 -1.32 1.76 4.08
CA PHE A 30 -0.75 1.07 2.92
C PHE A 30 -0.73 1.97 1.68
N PHE A 31 -1.85 2.63 1.38
CA PHE A 31 -1.95 3.53 0.24
C PHE A 31 -1.23 4.86 0.49
N SER A 32 -1.19 5.34 1.74
CA SER A 32 -0.41 6.52 2.12
C SER A 32 1.09 6.32 1.89
N ASP A 33 1.63 5.15 2.24
CA ASP A 33 3.04 4.82 2.04
C ASP A 33 3.36 4.64 0.55
N ILE A 34 2.49 3.98 -0.22
CA ILE A 34 2.64 3.89 -1.68
C ILE A 34 2.65 5.28 -2.33
N ARG A 35 1.80 6.20 -1.90
CA ARG A 35 1.79 7.57 -2.44
C ARG A 35 3.08 8.33 -2.09
N ARG A 36 3.63 8.10 -0.89
CA ARG A 36 4.83 8.80 -0.40
C ARG A 36 6.12 8.25 -1.04
N ASP A 37 6.26 6.93 -1.05
CA ASP A 37 7.52 6.23 -1.34
C ASP A 37 7.46 5.37 -2.63
N GLY A 38 6.28 5.24 -3.24
CA GLY A 38 6.07 4.40 -4.42
C GLY A 38 6.70 4.98 -5.69
N ILE A 39 7.07 4.07 -6.61
CA ILE A 39 7.60 4.41 -7.94
C ILE A 39 6.49 4.16 -8.96
N VAL A 40 6.17 5.20 -9.74
CA VAL A 40 5.23 5.09 -10.85
C VAL A 40 5.91 4.37 -12.01
N ILE A 41 5.32 3.25 -12.43
CA ILE A 41 5.81 2.47 -13.58
C ILE A 41 4.97 2.79 -14.83
N TYR A 42 3.70 3.15 -14.66
CA TYR A 42 2.78 3.49 -15.73
C TYR A 42 1.60 4.32 -15.20
N GLU A 43 1.21 5.36 -15.94
CA GLU A 43 0.07 6.22 -15.65
C GLU A 43 -0.73 6.49 -16.93
N VAL A 44 -2.06 6.45 -16.82
CA VAL A 44 -2.98 6.73 -17.95
C VAL A 44 -3.21 8.23 -18.10
N ASP A 45 -3.26 8.95 -16.97
CA ASP A 45 -3.42 10.40 -16.91
C ASP A 45 -2.42 11.01 -15.93
N ASN A 46 -2.13 12.30 -16.09
CA ASN A 46 -1.22 13.05 -15.21
C ASN A 46 -1.93 13.62 -13.97
N GLN A 47 -3.10 13.08 -13.58
CA GLN A 47 -3.81 13.59 -12.41
C GLN A 47 -3.23 12.95 -11.14
N PRO A 48 -2.65 13.72 -10.22
CA PRO A 48 -2.12 13.14 -8.99
C PRO A 48 -3.24 12.52 -8.16
N LEU A 49 -2.93 11.46 -7.40
CA LEU A 49 -3.85 10.95 -6.38
C LEU A 49 -4.19 12.06 -5.35
N PRO A 50 -5.25 11.93 -4.53
CA PRO A 50 -5.53 12.88 -3.45
C PRO A 50 -4.53 12.72 -2.28
N ALA A 51 -4.20 13.82 -1.59
CA ALA A 51 -3.33 13.76 -0.41
C ALA A 51 -3.91 12.80 0.65
N PRO A 52 -3.07 12.01 1.34
CA PRO A 52 -3.55 11.11 2.37
C PRO A 52 -3.99 11.94 3.58
N ARG A 53 -5.00 11.46 4.30
CA ARG A 53 -5.35 12.03 5.60
C ARG A 53 -4.17 11.86 6.56
N LEU A 54 -3.72 12.96 7.14
CA LEU A 54 -2.73 12.95 8.22
C LEU A 54 -3.34 12.26 9.44
N LEU A 55 -2.71 11.16 9.87
CA LEU A 55 -3.02 10.50 11.14
C LEU A 55 -2.31 11.25 12.27
N SER A 56 -2.91 11.34 13.45
CA SER A 56 -2.21 11.81 14.64
C SER A 56 -1.08 10.82 15.01
N ALA A 57 -0.06 11.27 15.75
CA ALA A 57 1.05 10.41 16.19
C ALA A 57 0.56 9.18 16.98
N GLU A 58 -0.50 9.33 17.77
CA GLU A 58 -1.17 8.25 18.50
C GLU A 58 -1.81 7.22 17.55
N GLN A 59 -2.54 7.70 16.53
CA GLN A 59 -3.16 6.84 15.52
C GLN A 59 -2.13 6.08 14.69
N ALA A 60 -0.99 6.73 14.36
CA ALA A 60 0.11 6.09 13.66
C ALA A 60 0.74 4.95 14.48
N GLY A 61 0.94 5.15 15.79
CA GLY A 61 1.49 4.12 16.68
C GLY A 61 0.60 2.89 16.82
N ILE A 62 -0.72 3.08 16.93
CA ILE A 62 -1.70 1.99 16.99
C ILE A 62 -1.69 1.17 15.69
N VAL A 63 -1.74 1.87 14.54
CA VAL A 63 -1.75 1.22 13.22
C VAL A 63 -0.47 0.42 12.99
N ALA A 64 0.70 0.98 13.32
CA ALA A 64 1.99 0.28 13.22
C ALA A 64 2.03 -1.02 14.04
N THR A 65 1.47 -0.99 15.26
CA THR A 65 1.41 -2.16 16.16
C THR A 65 0.52 -3.27 15.57
N VAL A 66 -0.65 -2.91 15.04
CA VAL A 66 -1.61 -3.86 14.47
C VAL A 66 -1.08 -4.50 13.18
N ILE A 67 -0.43 -3.73 12.29
CA ILE A 67 0.17 -4.27 11.06
C ILE A 67 1.32 -5.21 11.41
N SER A 68 2.21 -4.81 12.32
CA SER A 68 3.34 -5.63 12.75
C SER A 68 2.87 -7.00 13.27
N MET A 69 1.79 -7.01 14.06
CA MET A 69 1.19 -8.25 14.56
C MET A 69 0.55 -9.10 13.45
N ARG A 70 -0.13 -8.49 12.49
CA ARG A 70 -0.75 -9.19 11.35
C ARG A 70 0.30 -9.79 10.40
N VAL A 71 1.41 -9.08 10.15
CA VAL A 71 2.54 -9.58 9.35
C VAL A 71 3.27 -10.71 10.08
N PHE A 72 3.47 -10.59 11.39
CA PHE A 72 4.08 -11.64 12.21
C PHE A 72 3.25 -12.93 12.19
N LEU A 73 1.94 -12.84 12.45
CA LEU A 73 1.03 -13.99 12.42
C LEU A 73 0.93 -14.64 11.03
N SER A 74 1.03 -13.86 9.95
CA SER A 74 1.04 -14.40 8.58
C SER A 74 2.35 -15.10 8.22
N ARG A 75 3.47 -14.76 8.87
CA ARG A 75 4.79 -15.39 8.64
C ARG A 75 5.00 -16.65 9.49
N SER A 76 4.30 -16.80 10.62
CA SER A 76 4.31 -18.03 11.41
C SER A 76 3.46 -19.16 10.82
N ALA A 77 2.72 -18.91 9.75
CA ALA A 77 1.81 -19.86 9.11
C ALA A 77 2.36 -20.49 7.80
N PHE A 78 3.66 -20.30 7.51
CA PHE A 78 4.38 -20.93 6.39
C PHE A 78 5.69 -21.55 6.85
#